data_AF-A0A498Q863-F1
#
_entry.id   AF-A0A498Q863-F1
#
_cell.length_a   1.000
_cell.length_b   1.000
_cell.length_c   1.000
_cell.angle_alpha   90.00
_cell.angle_beta   90.00
_cell.angle_gamma   90.00
#
_symmetry.space_group_name_H-M   'P 1'
#
loop_
_entity.id
_entity.type
_entity.pdbx_description
1 polymer ?
#
loop_
_entity_poly.entity_id
_entity_poly.type
_entity_poly.pdbx_seq_one_letter_code
_entity_poly.pdbx_strand_id
1 'polypeptide(L)'
;MELARYPAYTAYDRPTFDELPAHWDVVRGRHLVRIRTGSGDTVDAVPNGAYPFYVRSDAPLRSDRWEFDTTAVLTAGDGAGVAKVFHLVYGRFMAHQRVYVLDGFGRVTPRFFYFAFSSAFHLMALDGSARSTVDSVRRAMIADMPFPVPPLDEQLAITDYLDRETARIDTLIDEQQRLIEMLRERRNATATSELGARVGIGERLKWCLVELDIRASEVSAVLPLMSVSIDWGVRRRDEVTGDEARAADLSNYKVCRRGDLVINRMRAFQEALGLAPEDGIVSPDCAVLRPAPQIDGEWLAAAMKTDRFVSEMSSRIKGIGSADLGSARTPRINIRDLCDIRLDIPEAEVQANEIGRLRRATEDIDTLIAETERFIELARERRSALITAAVTGQIDVSGTCRLMLALLRTWATALSTPARAVRQNMQVEVIAVHEVVESKRHQIQELCRQLSVRRLDVFGSAVSDSFDIDTSDVDVLVEFEAGPDFDHYFALKEGLEKIIGRPVDVVTLSGLANPYFKQRVMQTREPIYAA
;
A
#
# COMPACT_ATOMS: atom_id res chain seq x y z
N MET A 1 -2.82 -15.64 -19.60
CA MET A 1 -1.96 -15.74 -20.78
C MET A 1 -0.54 -15.85 -20.25
N GLU A 2 0.08 -17.03 -20.33
CA GLU A 2 1.51 -17.16 -19.98
C GLU A 2 2.32 -16.33 -20.97
N LEU A 3 3.03 -15.32 -20.47
CA LEU A 3 3.96 -14.56 -21.30
C LEU A 3 5.14 -15.45 -21.68
N ALA A 4 5.52 -15.42 -22.97
CA ALA A 4 6.61 -16.22 -23.47
C ALA A 4 7.97 -15.74 -22.91
N ARG A 5 8.97 -16.63 -22.92
CA ARG A 5 10.37 -16.25 -22.63
C ARG A 5 11.04 -15.71 -23.89
N TYR A 6 12.15 -14.97 -23.73
CA TYR A 6 12.92 -14.49 -24.87
C TYR A 6 13.58 -15.66 -25.64
N PRO A 7 13.90 -15.49 -26.94
CA PRO A 7 14.46 -16.56 -27.76
C PRO A 7 15.84 -17.06 -27.33
N ALA A 8 16.64 -16.23 -26.65
CA ALA A 8 18.00 -16.54 -26.25
C ALA A 8 18.38 -15.81 -24.95
N TYR A 9 19.19 -16.46 -24.12
CA TYR A 9 19.66 -15.96 -22.82
C TYR A 9 21.18 -16.09 -22.68
N THR A 10 21.76 -15.18 -21.91
CA THR A 10 23.16 -15.19 -21.45
C THR A 10 23.18 -15.39 -19.94
N ALA A 11 24.02 -16.29 -19.44
CA ALA A 11 24.20 -16.52 -18.01
C ALA A 11 25.11 -15.47 -17.37
N TYR A 12 24.76 -14.98 -16.17
CA TYR A 12 25.48 -13.93 -15.45
C TYR A 12 25.94 -14.32 -14.04
N ASP A 13 25.43 -15.42 -13.47
CA ASP A 13 25.76 -15.96 -12.12
C ASP A 13 25.78 -14.86 -11.05
N ARG A 14 24.62 -14.19 -10.85
CA ARG A 14 24.48 -13.12 -9.86
C ARG A 14 23.23 -13.31 -9.01
N PRO A 15 23.27 -12.93 -7.72
CA PRO A 15 22.11 -13.08 -6.84
C PRO A 15 20.85 -12.31 -7.29
N THR A 16 21.01 -11.23 -8.05
CA THR A 16 19.89 -10.43 -8.57
C THR A 16 19.29 -10.96 -9.86
N PHE A 17 20.05 -11.77 -10.63
CA PHE A 17 19.63 -12.38 -11.88
C PHE A 17 20.67 -13.43 -12.34
N ASP A 18 20.21 -14.63 -12.67
CA ASP A 18 21.08 -15.73 -13.10
C ASP A 18 21.26 -15.75 -14.63
N GLU A 19 20.22 -15.37 -15.36
CA GLU A 19 20.18 -15.31 -16.82
C GLU A 19 19.48 -14.02 -17.27
N LEU A 20 19.93 -13.42 -18.37
CA LEU A 20 19.27 -12.28 -19.00
C LEU A 20 19.13 -12.54 -20.50
N PRO A 21 18.15 -11.92 -21.19
CA PRO A 21 18.06 -12.00 -22.65
C PRO A 21 19.39 -11.62 -23.31
N ALA A 22 19.83 -12.39 -24.31
CA ALA A 22 21.19 -12.31 -24.82
C ALA A 22 21.56 -10.95 -25.43
N HIS A 23 20.57 -10.15 -25.84
CA HIS A 23 20.74 -8.81 -26.39
C HIS A 23 20.67 -7.69 -25.35
N TRP A 24 20.45 -8.01 -24.07
CA TRP A 24 20.46 -7.02 -22.99
C TRP A 24 21.88 -6.77 -22.49
N ASP A 25 22.17 -5.51 -22.19
CA ASP A 25 23.45 -5.13 -21.59
C ASP A 25 23.36 -5.11 -20.06
N VAL A 26 24.48 -5.35 -19.37
CA VAL A 26 24.59 -5.14 -17.93
C VAL A 26 25.49 -3.95 -17.65
N VAL A 27 24.93 -2.92 -17.01
CA VAL A 27 25.62 -1.66 -16.77
C VAL A 27 25.58 -1.31 -15.27
N ARG A 28 26.69 -0.77 -14.74
CA ARG A 28 26.72 -0.32 -13.34
C ARG A 28 25.96 0.99 -13.15
N GLY A 29 25.30 1.15 -12.01
CA GLY A 29 24.49 2.34 -11.67
C GLY A 29 25.21 3.68 -11.89
N ARG A 30 26.52 3.76 -11.59
CA ARG A 30 27.35 4.97 -11.83
C ARG A 30 27.40 5.46 -13.28
N HIS A 31 27.09 4.60 -14.25
CA HIS A 31 27.04 4.93 -15.67
C HIS A 31 25.62 5.14 -16.19
N LEU A 32 24.61 4.89 -15.35
CA LEU A 32 23.20 5.06 -15.69
C LEU A 32 22.63 6.36 -15.13
N VAL A 33 23.05 6.74 -13.92
CA VAL A 33 22.50 7.88 -13.18
C VAL A 33 23.58 8.65 -12.42
N ARG A 34 23.33 9.93 -12.19
CA ARG A 34 24.05 10.77 -11.25
C ARG A 34 23.46 10.58 -9.86
N ILE A 35 24.30 10.35 -8.86
CA ILE A 35 23.87 10.13 -7.47
C ILE A 35 24.24 11.34 -6.62
N ARG A 36 23.23 12.02 -6.08
CA ARG A 36 23.35 13.17 -5.17
C ARG A 36 22.55 12.91 -3.89
N THR A 37 22.65 13.82 -2.93
CA THR A 37 21.77 13.86 -1.75
C THR A 37 21.17 15.26 -1.66
N GLY A 38 20.02 15.37 -0.98
CA GLY A 38 19.45 16.68 -0.67
C GLY A 38 20.24 17.42 0.42
N SER A 39 19.77 18.62 0.74
CA SER A 39 20.31 19.46 1.82
C SER A 39 19.34 19.70 2.99
N GLY A 40 18.07 19.32 2.85
CA GLY A 40 17.03 19.61 3.84
C GLY A 40 17.07 18.77 5.10
N ASP A 41 16.54 19.31 6.19
CA ASP A 41 16.25 18.58 7.43
C ASP A 41 14.73 18.49 7.66
N THR A 42 14.28 17.48 8.41
CA THR A 42 12.83 17.25 8.63
C THR A 42 12.15 18.44 9.30
N VAL A 43 12.90 19.24 10.08
CA VAL A 43 12.41 20.47 10.70
C VAL A 43 12.05 21.58 9.70
N ASP A 44 12.54 21.49 8.46
CA ASP A 44 12.25 22.45 7.38
C ASP A 44 10.86 22.25 6.75
N ALA A 45 10.10 21.25 7.22
CA ALA A 45 8.78 20.94 6.71
C ALA A 45 7.74 21.99 7.11
N VAL A 46 6.96 22.44 6.13
CA VAL A 46 5.85 23.39 6.29
C VAL A 46 4.57 22.68 5.86
N PRO A 47 3.54 22.52 6.72
CA PRO A 47 2.37 21.69 6.44
C PRO A 47 1.69 21.94 5.08
N ASN A 48 1.66 23.19 4.62
CA ASN A 48 1.04 23.60 3.36
C ASN A 48 2.05 24.19 2.36
N GLY A 49 3.32 23.76 2.44
CA GLY A 49 4.36 24.23 1.55
C GLY A 49 4.07 23.94 0.07
N ALA A 50 4.49 24.87 -0.80
CA ALA A 50 4.21 24.80 -2.24
C ALA A 50 4.81 23.56 -2.94
N TYR A 51 5.96 23.07 -2.47
CA TYR A 51 6.72 21.99 -3.09
C TYR A 51 6.73 20.72 -2.22
N PRO A 52 6.83 19.52 -2.84
CA PRO A 52 7.03 18.28 -2.10
C PRO A 52 8.44 18.23 -1.49
N PHE A 53 8.50 17.81 -0.23
CA PHE A 53 9.73 17.60 0.52
C PHE A 53 9.89 16.12 0.86
N TYR A 54 10.76 15.45 0.12
CA TYR A 54 10.99 14.01 0.28
C TYR A 54 11.97 13.74 1.43
N VAL A 55 11.43 13.10 2.47
CA VAL A 55 12.18 12.63 3.64
C VAL A 55 12.32 11.10 3.59
N ARG A 56 12.76 10.47 4.68
CA ARG A 56 13.01 9.02 4.76
C ARG A 56 11.74 8.18 4.97
N SER A 57 10.58 8.70 4.57
CA SER A 57 9.27 8.05 4.67
C SER A 57 8.61 7.96 3.30
N ASP A 58 7.62 7.08 3.21
CA ASP A 58 6.85 6.89 1.98
C ASP A 58 5.99 8.13 1.67
N ALA A 59 5.29 8.68 2.66
CA ALA A 59 4.59 9.95 2.48
C ALA A 59 5.59 11.13 2.48
N PRO A 60 5.64 11.95 1.41
CA PRO A 60 6.45 13.17 1.41
C PRO A 60 5.82 14.25 2.30
N LEU A 61 6.68 15.07 2.90
CA LEU A 61 6.27 16.32 3.57
C LEU A 61 6.15 17.45 2.53
N ARG A 62 5.98 18.67 3.01
CA ARG A 62 5.84 19.88 2.19
C ARG A 62 6.86 20.94 2.58
N SER A 63 7.29 21.78 1.64
CA SER A 63 8.19 22.92 1.88
C SER A 63 7.92 24.05 0.88
N ASP A 64 8.18 25.30 1.26
CA ASP A 64 8.12 26.45 0.34
C ASP A 64 9.40 26.63 -0.49
N ARG A 65 10.44 25.86 -0.17
CA ARG A 65 11.72 25.85 -0.88
C ARG A 65 11.84 24.59 -1.73
N TRP A 66 12.59 24.70 -2.82
CA TRP A 66 12.98 23.57 -3.66
C TRP A 66 14.48 23.65 -3.96
N GLU A 67 15.08 22.49 -4.24
CA GLU A 67 16.52 22.37 -4.53
C GLU A 67 16.75 21.71 -5.90
N PHE A 68 15.84 20.83 -6.32
CA PHE A 68 15.93 20.09 -7.56
C PHE A 68 14.78 20.47 -8.48
N ASP A 69 15.05 20.61 -9.78
CA ASP A 69 14.04 20.74 -10.84
C ASP A 69 14.41 19.74 -11.95
N THR A 70 14.03 18.48 -11.76
CA THR A 70 14.46 17.38 -12.62
C THR A 70 13.54 16.18 -12.49
N THR A 71 13.70 15.19 -13.37
CA THR A 71 13.18 13.85 -13.13
C THR A 71 14.20 13.06 -12.34
N ALA A 72 13.81 12.44 -11.22
CA ALA A 72 14.71 11.68 -10.39
C ALA A 72 14.04 10.46 -9.76
N VAL A 73 14.82 9.42 -9.48
CA VAL A 73 14.43 8.35 -8.56
C VAL A 73 15.08 8.64 -7.21
N LEU A 74 14.33 8.54 -6.12
CA LEU A 74 14.80 8.81 -4.76
C LEU A 74 14.76 7.53 -3.92
N THR A 75 15.69 7.39 -2.98
CA THR A 75 15.64 6.34 -1.95
C THR A 75 16.17 6.85 -0.61
N ALA A 76 15.66 6.31 0.49
CA ALA A 76 16.23 6.58 1.80
C ALA A 76 17.64 5.99 1.92
N GLY A 77 18.58 6.78 2.45
CA GLY A 77 19.97 6.39 2.66
C GLY A 77 20.26 5.76 4.03
N ASP A 78 19.35 5.90 5.00
CA ASP A 78 19.45 5.27 6.32
C ASP A 78 18.07 5.16 7.02
N GLY A 79 18.02 4.39 8.11
CA GLY A 79 16.82 4.21 8.93
C GLY A 79 15.78 3.25 8.34
N ALA A 80 14.56 3.29 8.88
CA ALA A 80 13.49 2.33 8.56
C ALA A 80 13.06 2.33 7.08
N GLY A 81 13.33 3.41 6.34
CA GLY A 81 12.99 3.52 4.92
C GLY A 81 13.99 2.87 3.96
N VAL A 82 15.15 2.41 4.45
CA VAL A 82 16.17 1.76 3.60
C VAL A 82 15.58 0.52 2.92
N ALA A 83 15.85 0.40 1.61
CA ALA A 83 15.37 -0.69 0.76
C ALA A 83 13.85 -0.84 0.63
N LYS A 84 13.09 0.15 1.10
CA LYS A 84 11.61 0.11 1.12
C LYS A 84 10.98 1.35 0.51
N VAL A 85 11.59 2.52 0.72
CA VAL A 85 11.05 3.79 0.25
C VAL A 85 11.75 4.19 -1.05
N PHE A 86 10.98 4.18 -2.15
CA PHE A 86 11.44 4.61 -3.47
C PHE A 86 10.46 5.58 -4.10
N HIS A 87 10.96 6.69 -4.64
CA HIS A 87 10.12 7.72 -5.27
C HIS A 87 10.56 8.06 -6.69
N LEU A 88 9.64 8.16 -7.66
CA LEU A 88 9.91 8.65 -9.03
C LEU A 88 9.36 10.07 -9.24
N VAL A 89 10.17 11.08 -9.04
CA VAL A 89 9.70 12.47 -8.92
C VAL A 89 9.93 13.26 -10.21
N TYR A 90 9.05 14.22 -10.47
CA TYR A 90 9.12 15.11 -11.63
C TYR A 90 9.06 16.58 -11.21
N GLY A 91 9.92 17.40 -11.80
CA GLY A 91 9.91 18.86 -11.62
C GLY A 91 10.53 19.29 -10.30
N ARG A 92 9.94 20.30 -9.65
CA ARG A 92 10.51 20.98 -8.49
C ARG A 92 10.23 20.24 -7.19
N PHE A 93 11.28 19.88 -6.46
CA PHE A 93 11.18 19.26 -5.14
C PHE A 93 12.36 19.61 -4.24
N MET A 94 12.18 19.35 -2.95
CA MET A 94 13.23 19.36 -1.94
C MET A 94 13.48 17.92 -1.46
N ALA A 95 14.73 17.60 -1.12
CA ALA A 95 15.09 16.30 -0.58
C ALA A 95 15.86 16.46 0.73
N HIS A 96 15.67 15.50 1.62
CA HIS A 96 16.38 15.44 2.89
C HIS A 96 17.87 15.07 2.69
N GLN A 97 18.73 15.50 3.60
CA GLN A 97 20.18 15.21 3.58
C GLN A 97 20.56 13.72 3.54
N ARG A 98 19.63 12.85 3.96
CA ARG A 98 19.77 11.39 3.97
C ARG A 98 18.89 10.69 2.93
N VAL A 99 18.45 11.42 1.92
CA VAL A 99 17.74 10.86 0.75
C VAL A 99 18.67 10.97 -0.45
N TYR A 100 18.91 9.85 -1.13
CA TYR A 100 19.64 9.85 -2.39
C TYR A 100 18.72 10.31 -3.51
N VAL A 101 19.23 11.20 -4.35
CA VAL A 101 18.61 11.69 -5.58
C VAL A 101 19.37 11.10 -6.75
N LEU A 102 18.73 10.21 -7.51
CA LEU A 102 19.27 9.56 -8.69
C LEU A 102 18.65 10.20 -9.94
N ASP A 103 19.42 11.00 -10.67
CA ASP A 103 18.92 11.76 -11.82
C ASP A 103 19.87 11.68 -13.02
N GLY A 104 19.55 12.39 -14.12
CA GLY A 104 20.40 12.41 -15.31
C GLY A 104 20.51 11.03 -15.99
N PHE A 105 19.36 10.37 -16.14
CA PHE A 105 19.26 9.03 -16.73
C PHE A 105 19.85 8.99 -18.14
N GLY A 106 20.79 8.07 -18.34
CA GLY A 106 21.43 7.84 -19.64
C GLY A 106 20.71 6.75 -20.44
N ARG A 107 21.31 5.56 -20.49
CA ARG A 107 20.86 4.40 -21.29
C ARG A 107 19.52 3.78 -20.83
N VAL A 108 18.88 4.37 -19.83
CA VAL A 108 17.65 3.87 -19.21
C VAL A 108 16.61 4.97 -19.12
N THR A 109 15.34 4.63 -19.25
CA THR A 109 14.25 5.56 -18.92
C THR A 109 14.13 5.68 -17.40
N PRO A 110 13.66 6.83 -16.88
CA PRO A 110 13.45 7.02 -15.44
C PRO A 110 12.51 5.95 -14.84
N ARG A 111 11.46 5.58 -15.58
CA ARG A 111 10.46 4.57 -15.18
C ARG A 111 11.08 3.17 -15.12
N PHE A 112 11.82 2.77 -16.16
CA PHE A 112 12.48 1.48 -16.16
C PHE A 112 13.49 1.39 -15.02
N PHE A 113 14.30 2.44 -14.83
CA PHE A 113 15.24 2.50 -13.72
C PHE A 113 14.54 2.42 -12.36
N TYR A 114 13.39 3.08 -12.17
CA TYR A 114 12.61 2.99 -10.94
C TYR A 114 12.21 1.53 -10.62
N PHE A 115 11.62 0.81 -11.57
CA PHE A 115 11.22 -0.59 -11.36
C PHE A 115 12.43 -1.51 -11.16
N ALA A 116 13.49 -1.34 -11.96
CA ALA A 116 14.70 -2.16 -11.85
C ALA A 116 15.43 -1.91 -10.52
N PHE A 117 15.50 -0.66 -10.07
CA PHE A 117 16.16 -0.29 -8.83
C PHE A 117 15.36 -0.74 -7.60
N SER A 118 14.06 -0.48 -7.56
CA SER A 118 13.22 -0.85 -6.42
C SER A 118 13.18 -2.36 -6.19
N SER A 119 13.07 -3.17 -7.26
CA SER A 119 13.07 -4.63 -7.17
C SER A 119 14.45 -5.21 -6.81
N ALA A 120 15.50 -4.85 -7.55
CA ALA A 120 16.81 -5.44 -7.35
C ALA A 120 17.46 -5.00 -6.02
N PHE A 121 17.19 -3.78 -5.54
CA PHE A 121 17.72 -3.30 -4.26
C PHE A 121 17.03 -4.01 -3.08
N HIS A 122 15.75 -4.34 -3.21
CA HIS A 122 15.04 -5.17 -2.24
C HIS A 122 15.68 -6.58 -2.14
N LEU A 123 15.98 -7.22 -3.27
CA LEU A 123 16.66 -8.53 -3.30
C LEU A 123 18.08 -8.48 -2.71
N MET A 124 18.86 -7.45 -3.02
CA MET A 124 20.19 -7.26 -2.41
C MET A 124 20.14 -7.07 -0.90
N ALA A 125 19.08 -6.45 -0.37
CA ALA A 125 18.90 -6.31 1.07
C ALA A 125 18.55 -7.64 1.77
N LEU A 126 17.97 -8.60 1.05
CA LEU A 126 17.61 -9.93 1.55
C LEU A 126 18.78 -10.92 1.50
N ASP A 127 19.67 -10.81 0.50
CA ASP A 127 20.75 -11.77 0.24
C ASP A 127 22.07 -11.46 0.98
N GLY A 128 22.28 -10.20 1.37
CA GLY A 128 23.29 -9.88 2.36
C GLY A 128 22.90 -10.57 3.68
N SER A 129 23.86 -11.22 4.34
CA SER A 129 23.76 -11.79 5.70
C SER A 129 23.45 -10.75 6.81
N ALA A 130 22.73 -9.69 6.48
CA ALA A 130 22.12 -8.74 7.38
C ALA A 130 20.76 -9.31 7.78
N ARG A 131 20.69 -9.79 9.03
CA ARG A 131 19.53 -9.49 9.89
C ARG A 131 18.99 -8.13 9.48
N SER A 132 17.73 -8.02 9.03
CA SER A 132 16.80 -6.87 9.01
C SER A 132 17.29 -5.41 9.25
N THR A 133 18.55 -5.07 9.01
CA THR A 133 19.28 -3.86 9.40
C THR A 133 20.42 -3.65 8.42
N VAL A 134 20.10 -3.34 7.16
CA VAL A 134 20.98 -2.43 6.42
C VAL A 134 20.70 -1.05 6.98
N ASP A 135 21.35 -0.72 8.10
CA ASP A 135 21.11 0.55 8.82
C ASP A 135 21.38 1.78 7.94
N SER A 136 22.23 1.63 6.91
CA SER A 136 22.53 2.67 5.95
C SER A 136 22.98 2.14 4.58
N VAL A 137 22.43 2.71 3.53
CA VAL A 137 22.87 2.55 2.14
C VAL A 137 24.03 3.49 1.86
N ARG A 138 25.16 2.94 1.44
CA ARG A 138 26.30 3.75 0.99
C ARG A 138 26.16 4.05 -0.49
N ARG A 139 26.51 5.28 -0.90
CA ARG A 139 26.55 5.68 -2.31
C ARG A 139 27.27 4.67 -3.21
N ALA A 140 28.36 4.07 -2.75
CA ALA A 140 29.11 3.08 -3.51
C ALA A 140 28.28 1.83 -3.85
N MET A 141 27.38 1.40 -2.95
CA MET A 141 26.49 0.26 -3.18
C MET A 141 25.60 0.51 -4.40
N ILE A 142 24.95 1.67 -4.44
CA ILE A 142 24.12 2.11 -5.58
C ILE A 142 24.98 2.26 -6.85
N ALA A 143 26.16 2.85 -6.72
CA ALA A 143 27.04 3.15 -7.85
C ALA A 143 27.58 1.88 -8.55
N ASP A 144 27.87 0.82 -7.80
CA ASP A 144 28.44 -0.42 -8.31
C ASP A 144 27.41 -1.52 -8.58
N MET A 145 26.15 -1.29 -8.20
CA MET A 145 25.04 -2.19 -8.49
C MET A 145 24.89 -2.41 -10.00
N PRO A 146 24.81 -3.67 -10.45
CA PRO A 146 24.57 -4.01 -11.85
C PRO A 146 23.09 -3.88 -12.20
N PHE A 147 22.79 -3.33 -13.37
CA PHE A 147 21.43 -3.24 -13.89
C PHE A 147 21.37 -3.88 -15.29
N PRO A 148 20.36 -4.72 -15.55
CA PRO A 148 19.99 -5.08 -16.91
C PRO A 148 19.49 -3.84 -17.65
N VAL A 149 19.92 -3.67 -18.90
CA VAL A 149 19.58 -2.54 -19.76
C VAL A 149 19.08 -3.09 -21.09
N PRO A 150 17.75 -3.20 -21.26
CA PRO A 150 17.13 -3.55 -22.54
C PRO A 150 17.30 -2.41 -23.56
N PRO A 151 17.02 -2.68 -24.85
CA PRO A 151 16.71 -1.65 -25.84
C PRO A 151 15.59 -0.70 -25.39
N LEU A 152 15.58 0.54 -25.87
CA LEU A 152 14.65 1.58 -25.42
C LEU A 152 13.17 1.22 -25.64
N ASP A 153 12.86 0.59 -26.77
CA ASP A 153 11.51 0.11 -27.11
C ASP A 153 11.05 -0.98 -26.14
N GLU A 154 11.93 -1.91 -25.76
CA GLU A 154 11.64 -2.91 -24.73
C GLU A 154 11.47 -2.27 -23.35
N GLN A 155 12.28 -1.28 -22.99
CA GLN A 155 12.11 -0.55 -21.72
C GLN A 155 10.74 0.10 -21.61
N LEU A 156 10.27 0.76 -22.69
CA LEU A 156 8.95 1.40 -22.72
C LEU A 156 7.84 0.34 -22.59
N ALA A 157 7.90 -0.72 -23.40
CA ALA A 157 6.93 -1.83 -23.35
C ALA A 157 6.87 -2.49 -21.96
N ILE A 158 8.02 -2.72 -21.32
CA ILE A 158 8.10 -3.23 -19.95
C ILE A 158 7.42 -2.28 -18.98
N THR A 159 7.72 -0.99 -19.03
CA THR A 159 7.16 -0.03 -18.08
C THR A 159 5.65 0.17 -18.25
N ASP A 160 5.15 0.13 -19.48
CA ASP A 160 3.72 0.28 -19.75
C ASP A 160 2.94 -0.97 -19.33
N TYR A 161 3.50 -2.15 -19.58
CA TYR A 161 2.98 -3.41 -19.06
C TYR A 161 2.94 -3.41 -17.52
N LEU A 162 4.05 -3.04 -16.87
CA LEU A 162 4.14 -3.02 -15.41
C LEU A 162 3.18 -2.02 -14.80
N ASP A 163 3.01 -0.83 -15.37
CA ASP A 163 2.06 0.15 -14.84
C ASP A 163 0.62 -0.40 -14.85
N ARG A 164 0.18 -0.99 -15.97
CA ARG A 164 -1.18 -1.56 -16.06
C ARG A 164 -1.37 -2.70 -15.07
N GLU A 165 -0.45 -3.68 -15.06
CA GLU A 165 -0.61 -4.86 -14.21
C GLU A 165 -0.47 -4.54 -12.72
N THR A 166 0.46 -3.64 -12.35
CA THR A 166 0.60 -3.24 -10.95
C THR A 166 -0.59 -2.40 -10.50
N ALA A 167 -1.12 -1.49 -11.32
CA ALA A 167 -2.33 -0.73 -11.00
C ALA A 167 -3.55 -1.64 -10.81
N ARG A 168 -3.70 -2.67 -11.64
CA ARG A 168 -4.77 -3.67 -11.49
C ARG A 168 -4.66 -4.45 -10.19
N ILE A 169 -3.45 -4.90 -9.84
CA ILE A 169 -3.23 -5.61 -8.57
C ILE A 169 -3.45 -4.68 -7.37
N ASP A 170 -2.96 -3.45 -7.44
CA ASP A 170 -3.12 -2.46 -6.37
C ASP A 170 -4.62 -2.13 -6.16
N THR A 171 -5.40 -2.00 -7.24
CA THR A 171 -6.86 -1.81 -7.17
C THR A 171 -7.56 -2.99 -6.48
N LEU A 172 -7.19 -4.22 -6.84
CA LEU A 172 -7.74 -5.41 -6.18
C LEU A 172 -7.39 -5.45 -4.69
N ILE A 173 -6.15 -5.10 -4.33
CA ILE A 173 -5.74 -5.05 -2.91
C ILE A 173 -6.58 -4.02 -2.15
N ASP A 174 -6.80 -2.84 -2.72
CA ASP A 174 -7.60 -1.78 -2.10
C ASP A 174 -9.06 -2.21 -1.91
N GLU A 175 -9.66 -2.89 -2.88
CA GLU A 175 -11.02 -3.45 -2.78
C GLU A 175 -11.13 -4.49 -1.67
N GLN A 176 -10.16 -5.39 -1.58
CA GLN A 176 -10.12 -6.43 -0.55
C GLN A 176 -9.90 -5.83 0.86
N GLN A 177 -9.11 -4.76 0.98
CA GLN A 177 -8.95 -4.05 2.25
C GLN A 177 -10.25 -3.39 2.73
N ARG A 178 -11.01 -2.77 1.80
CA ARG A 178 -12.33 -2.22 2.12
C ARG A 178 -13.33 -3.30 2.53
N LEU A 179 -13.30 -4.46 1.87
CA LEU A 179 -14.13 -5.60 2.25
C LEU A 179 -13.82 -6.06 3.69
N ILE A 180 -12.55 -6.15 4.06
CA ILE A 180 -12.14 -6.48 5.43
C ILE A 180 -12.70 -5.45 6.43
N GLU A 181 -12.61 -4.16 6.12
CA GLU A 181 -13.14 -3.09 6.98
C GLU A 181 -14.65 -3.28 7.23
N MET A 182 -15.44 -3.48 6.17
CA MET A 182 -16.89 -3.72 6.29
C MET A 182 -17.24 -5.01 7.05
N LEU A 183 -16.47 -6.08 6.83
CA LEU A 183 -16.64 -7.34 7.54
C LEU A 183 -16.37 -7.17 9.04
N ARG A 184 -15.33 -6.40 9.40
CA ARG A 184 -15.01 -6.07 10.79
C ARG A 184 -16.08 -5.19 11.43
N GLU A 185 -16.60 -4.20 10.73
CA GLU A 185 -17.73 -3.39 11.20
C GLU A 185 -18.97 -4.28 11.49
N ARG A 186 -19.33 -5.17 10.57
CA ARG A 186 -20.46 -6.10 10.75
C ARG A 186 -20.24 -7.06 11.93
N ARG A 187 -19.01 -7.57 12.08
CA ARG A 187 -18.60 -8.40 13.22
C ARG A 187 -18.78 -7.66 14.54
N ASN A 188 -18.31 -6.41 14.61
CA ASN A 188 -18.41 -5.57 15.80
C ASN A 188 -19.87 -5.21 16.11
N ALA A 189 -20.69 -4.89 15.11
CA ALA A 189 -22.13 -4.64 15.30
C ALA A 189 -22.86 -5.84 15.91
N THR A 190 -22.47 -7.06 15.52
CA THR A 190 -23.01 -8.30 16.10
C THR A 190 -22.64 -8.41 17.58
N ALA A 191 -21.38 -8.17 17.94
CA ALA A 191 -20.94 -8.14 19.33
C ALA A 191 -21.65 -7.04 20.14
N THR A 192 -21.83 -5.84 19.57
CA THR A 192 -22.56 -4.74 20.21
C THR A 192 -24.02 -5.13 20.49
N SER A 193 -24.70 -5.79 19.56
CA SER A 193 -26.09 -6.24 19.75
C SER A 193 -26.23 -7.28 20.84
N GLU A 194 -25.25 -8.18 21.01
CA GLU A 194 -25.32 -9.25 22.02
C GLU A 194 -24.86 -8.80 23.40
N LEU A 195 -23.76 -8.03 23.48
CA LEU A 195 -23.07 -7.74 24.74
C LEU A 195 -23.21 -6.27 25.18
N GLY A 196 -23.54 -5.36 24.27
CA GLY A 196 -23.53 -3.92 24.53
C GLY A 196 -24.47 -3.51 25.67
N ALA A 197 -25.61 -4.18 25.84
CA ALA A 197 -26.57 -3.88 26.91
C ALA A 197 -25.99 -4.04 28.34
N ARG A 198 -24.91 -4.82 28.49
CA ARG A 198 -24.25 -5.07 29.78
C ARG A 198 -23.30 -3.95 30.21
N VAL A 199 -22.95 -3.05 29.28
CA VAL A 199 -21.96 -2.00 29.52
C VAL A 199 -22.58 -0.79 30.20
N GLY A 200 -21.93 -0.27 31.23
CA GLY A 200 -22.37 0.89 32.01
C GLY A 200 -23.30 0.56 33.18
N ILE A 201 -23.65 -0.73 33.35
CA ILE A 201 -24.40 -1.27 34.48
C ILE A 201 -23.55 -2.30 35.24
N GLY A 202 -24.00 -2.77 36.40
CA GLY A 202 -23.27 -3.76 37.18
C GLY A 202 -22.09 -3.19 37.99
N GLU A 203 -21.07 -4.03 38.20
CA GLU A 203 -19.94 -3.74 39.05
C GLU A 203 -18.80 -3.06 38.29
N ARG A 204 -17.90 -2.38 39.02
CA ARG A 204 -16.71 -1.75 38.41
C ARG A 204 -15.68 -2.82 38.07
N LEU A 205 -15.07 -2.71 36.90
CA LEU A 205 -14.01 -3.60 36.44
C LEU A 205 -12.82 -3.69 37.41
N LYS A 206 -12.58 -2.69 38.25
CA LYS A 206 -11.55 -2.74 39.31
C LYS A 206 -11.66 -3.94 40.26
N TRP A 207 -12.86 -4.51 40.41
CA TRP A 207 -13.11 -5.70 41.24
C TRP A 207 -12.96 -7.01 40.46
N CYS A 208 -12.87 -6.90 39.14
CA CYS A 208 -12.93 -7.99 38.18
C CYS A 208 -11.57 -8.23 37.51
N LEU A 209 -10.68 -7.24 37.55
CA LEU A 209 -9.38 -7.24 36.89
C LEU A 209 -8.27 -6.91 37.88
N VAL A 210 -7.17 -7.64 37.79
CA VAL A 210 -5.93 -7.34 38.50
C VAL A 210 -4.88 -6.90 37.49
N GLU A 211 -4.35 -5.68 37.61
CA GLU A 211 -3.22 -5.24 36.79
C GLU A 211 -1.93 -5.93 37.26
N LEU A 212 -1.21 -6.51 36.31
CA LEU A 212 0.09 -7.14 36.51
C LEU A 212 1.18 -6.25 35.93
N ASP A 213 2.23 -6.03 36.72
CA ASP A 213 3.39 -5.23 36.31
C ASP A 213 4.71 -5.95 36.60
N ILE A 214 4.79 -7.22 36.19
CA ILE A 214 6.00 -8.05 36.32
C ILE A 214 6.90 -7.75 35.12
N ARG A 215 8.16 -7.38 35.35
CA ARG A 215 9.12 -7.10 34.29
C ARG A 215 9.82 -8.36 33.79
N ALA A 216 10.21 -8.36 32.52
CA ALA A 216 10.99 -9.44 31.93
C ALA A 216 12.32 -9.66 32.68
N SER A 217 12.91 -8.59 33.23
CA SER A 217 14.10 -8.66 34.08
C SER A 217 13.90 -9.43 35.40
N GLU A 218 12.66 -9.57 35.87
CA GLU A 218 12.33 -10.26 37.12
C GLU A 218 12.13 -11.77 36.94
N VAL A 219 12.16 -12.27 35.70
CA VAL A 219 11.97 -13.69 35.37
C VAL A 219 13.17 -14.24 34.65
N SER A 220 13.58 -15.47 35.01
CA SER A 220 14.70 -16.15 34.34
C SER A 220 14.32 -16.79 33.00
N ALA A 221 13.04 -16.91 32.68
CA ALA A 221 12.56 -17.55 31.46
C ALA A 221 12.68 -16.62 30.25
N VAL A 222 13.21 -17.13 29.13
CA VAL A 222 13.18 -16.44 27.85
C VAL A 222 11.79 -16.60 27.25
N LEU A 223 11.03 -15.51 27.17
CA LEU A 223 9.66 -15.49 26.68
C LEU A 223 9.56 -14.83 25.29
N PRO A 224 8.66 -15.30 24.41
CA PRO A 224 8.45 -14.69 23.11
C PRO A 224 7.90 -13.26 23.24
N LEU A 225 8.28 -12.41 22.29
CA LEU A 225 7.77 -11.05 22.19
C LEU A 225 6.40 -11.05 21.51
N MET A 226 5.40 -10.52 22.20
CA MET A 226 4.04 -10.40 21.72
C MET A 226 3.78 -9.00 21.16
N SER A 227 2.95 -8.91 20.13
CA SER A 227 2.45 -7.68 19.53
C SER A 227 0.96 -7.52 19.80
N VAL A 228 0.53 -6.27 20.04
CA VAL A 228 -0.88 -5.92 20.28
C VAL A 228 -1.36 -4.96 19.19
N SER A 229 -2.32 -5.40 18.39
CA SER A 229 -2.89 -4.66 17.26
C SER A 229 -4.41 -4.55 17.35
N ILE A 230 -4.94 -3.56 16.63
CA ILE A 230 -6.38 -3.38 16.37
C ILE A 230 -6.93 -4.59 15.62
N ASP A 231 -6.17 -5.05 14.64
CA ASP A 231 -6.64 -6.00 13.63
C ASP A 231 -6.79 -7.43 14.19
N TRP A 232 -5.85 -7.88 15.03
CA TRP A 232 -5.79 -9.27 15.51
C TRP A 232 -5.67 -9.41 17.04
N GLY A 233 -5.73 -8.32 17.80
CA GLY A 233 -5.53 -8.35 19.25
C GLY A 233 -4.08 -8.72 19.58
N VAL A 234 -3.84 -9.86 20.25
CA VAL A 234 -2.51 -10.27 20.71
C VAL A 234 -2.02 -11.47 19.90
N ARG A 235 -0.87 -11.33 19.24
CA ARG A 235 -0.18 -12.42 18.51
C ARG A 235 1.31 -12.38 18.79
N ARG A 236 2.02 -13.48 18.51
CA ARG A 236 3.49 -13.42 18.54
C ARG A 236 3.97 -12.44 17.48
N ARG A 237 5.05 -11.72 17.77
CA ARG A 237 5.59 -10.72 16.84
C ARG A 237 6.30 -11.34 15.63
N ASP A 238 6.82 -12.56 15.74
CA ASP A 238 7.44 -13.29 14.61
C ASP A 238 6.41 -13.85 13.62
N GLU A 239 5.16 -14.01 14.04
CA GLU A 239 4.02 -14.38 13.17
C GLU A 239 3.41 -13.20 12.41
N VAL A 240 3.83 -11.96 12.73
CA VAL A 240 3.30 -10.75 12.10
C VAL A 240 4.33 -10.16 11.16
N THR A 241 3.96 -10.00 9.89
CA THR A 241 4.77 -9.29 8.88
C THR A 241 4.75 -7.80 9.17
N GLY A 242 5.67 -7.33 10.02
CA GLY A 242 5.79 -5.93 10.40
C GLY A 242 7.24 -5.52 10.65
N ASP A 243 7.65 -4.43 10.00
CA ASP A 243 8.99 -3.84 10.10
C ASP A 243 9.17 -2.93 11.32
N GLU A 244 8.58 -3.29 12.47
CA GLU A 244 8.75 -2.49 13.68
C GLU A 244 10.12 -2.73 14.29
N ALA A 245 10.83 -1.64 14.60
CA ALA A 245 12.16 -1.67 15.18
C ALA A 245 12.17 -2.54 16.45
N ARG A 246 13.06 -3.54 16.47
CA ARG A 246 13.28 -4.36 17.67
C ARG A 246 14.01 -3.51 18.70
N ALA A 247 13.41 -3.37 19.88
CA ALA A 247 14.13 -2.82 21.02
C ALA A 247 15.34 -3.70 21.30
N ALA A 248 16.53 -3.09 21.36
CA ALA A 248 17.78 -3.80 21.63
C ALA A 248 17.80 -4.44 23.04
N ASP A 249 17.01 -3.86 23.95
CA ASP A 249 16.79 -4.37 25.30
C ASP A 249 15.29 -4.56 25.55
N LEU A 250 14.93 -5.77 26.01
CA LEU A 250 13.56 -6.16 26.35
C LEU A 250 13.36 -6.28 27.87
N SER A 251 14.36 -5.96 28.69
CA SER A 251 14.33 -6.09 30.15
C SER A 251 13.12 -5.42 30.81
N ASN A 252 12.75 -4.24 30.33
CA ASN A 252 11.64 -3.44 30.86
C ASN A 252 10.24 -3.87 30.36
N TYR A 253 10.17 -4.82 29.43
CA TYR A 253 8.90 -5.33 28.91
C TYR A 253 8.13 -6.04 30.03
N LYS A 254 6.80 -6.05 29.92
CA LYS A 254 5.93 -6.68 30.92
C LYS A 254 5.66 -8.11 30.53
N VAL A 255 5.59 -8.99 31.53
CA VAL A 255 5.24 -10.40 31.35
C VAL A 255 3.73 -10.52 31.30
N CYS A 256 3.23 -11.27 30.33
CA CYS A 256 1.85 -11.73 30.26
C CYS A 256 1.85 -13.27 30.23
N ARG A 257 0.84 -13.86 30.85
CA ARG A 257 0.59 -15.31 30.82
C ARG A 257 -0.56 -15.60 29.89
N ARG A 258 -0.63 -16.84 29.39
CA ARG A 258 -1.76 -17.32 28.61
C ARG A 258 -3.09 -16.97 29.29
N GLY A 259 -3.98 -16.32 28.54
CA GLY A 259 -5.30 -15.89 29.02
C GLY A 259 -5.31 -14.55 29.76
N ASP A 260 -4.17 -13.91 30.01
CA ASP A 260 -4.16 -12.52 30.47
C ASP A 260 -4.67 -11.60 29.35
N LEU A 261 -5.52 -10.63 29.72
CA LEU A 261 -5.99 -9.60 28.81
C LEU A 261 -4.91 -8.52 28.65
N VAL A 262 -4.42 -8.34 27.43
CA VAL A 262 -3.42 -7.32 27.12
C VAL A 262 -4.07 -6.19 26.33
N ILE A 263 -3.80 -4.95 26.74
CA ILE A 263 -4.36 -3.75 26.13
C ILE A 263 -3.25 -2.78 25.79
N ASN A 264 -3.20 -2.31 24.54
CA ASN A 264 -2.36 -1.18 24.17
C ASN A 264 -3.00 0.12 24.67
N ARG A 265 -2.42 0.76 25.70
CA ARG A 265 -3.02 1.94 26.34
C ARG A 265 -3.17 3.14 25.41
N MET A 266 -2.42 3.21 24.31
CA MET A 266 -2.50 4.31 23.36
C MET A 266 -3.54 4.09 22.27
N ARG A 267 -3.91 2.83 21.99
CA ARG A 267 -4.84 2.47 20.92
C ARG A 267 -6.02 1.62 21.41
N ALA A 268 -6.26 1.58 22.72
CA ALA A 268 -7.32 0.79 23.35
C ALA A 268 -8.72 1.13 22.81
N PHE A 269 -8.96 2.41 22.49
CA PHE A 269 -10.21 2.90 21.91
C PHE A 269 -10.39 2.55 20.43
N GLN A 270 -9.31 2.15 19.79
CA GLN A 270 -9.34 1.53 18.47
C GLN A 270 -9.32 0.01 18.62
N GLU A 271 -9.71 -0.53 19.79
CA GLU A 271 -9.84 -1.97 20.04
C GLU A 271 -8.53 -2.77 20.02
N ALA A 272 -7.37 -2.11 20.19
CA ALA A 272 -6.07 -2.76 20.30
C ALA A 272 -5.90 -3.50 21.64
N LEU A 273 -6.65 -4.59 21.79
CA LEU A 273 -6.69 -5.47 22.95
C LEU A 273 -7.03 -6.92 22.56
N GLY A 274 -6.61 -7.87 23.40
CA GLY A 274 -6.95 -9.28 23.26
C GLY A 274 -6.35 -10.13 24.37
N LEU A 275 -6.66 -11.43 24.38
CA LEU A 275 -6.05 -12.37 25.31
C LEU A 275 -4.68 -12.82 24.79
N ALA A 276 -3.71 -12.94 25.70
CA ALA A 276 -2.43 -13.54 25.37
C ALA A 276 -2.63 -15.04 25.02
N PRO A 277 -2.27 -15.49 23.79
CA PRO A 277 -2.44 -16.88 23.39
C PRO A 277 -1.49 -17.84 24.14
N GLU A 278 -0.37 -17.32 24.63
CA GLU A 278 0.64 -18.04 25.40
C GLU A 278 1.41 -17.08 26.33
N ASP A 279 2.34 -17.64 27.10
CA ASP A 279 3.23 -16.86 27.95
C ASP A 279 4.22 -16.06 27.10
N GLY A 280 4.30 -14.75 27.36
CA GLY A 280 5.08 -13.84 26.52
C GLY A 280 5.44 -12.55 27.24
N ILE A 281 6.14 -11.68 26.53
CA ILE A 281 6.43 -10.31 26.97
C ILE A 281 5.81 -9.29 26.02
N VAL A 282 5.30 -8.19 26.57
CA VAL A 282 4.64 -7.11 25.84
C VAL A 282 5.29 -5.76 26.16
N SER A 283 5.14 -4.81 25.25
CA SER A 283 5.71 -3.46 25.42
C SER A 283 5.31 -2.84 26.76
N PRO A 284 6.18 -2.04 27.41
CA PRO A 284 5.84 -1.31 28.65
C PRO A 284 4.59 -0.43 28.54
N ASP A 285 4.23 0.00 27.33
CA ASP A 285 3.01 0.78 27.06
C ASP A 285 1.73 -0.04 27.11
N CYS A 286 1.82 -1.36 27.06
CA CYS A 286 0.68 -2.24 27.29
C CYS A 286 0.32 -2.32 28.78
N ALA A 287 -0.95 -2.57 29.05
CA ALA A 287 -1.41 -3.05 30.34
C ALA A 287 -1.69 -4.55 30.23
N VAL A 288 -1.26 -5.31 31.24
CA VAL A 288 -1.54 -6.73 31.40
C VAL A 288 -2.53 -6.85 32.53
N LEU A 289 -3.73 -7.33 32.23
CA LEU A 289 -4.85 -7.41 33.16
C LEU A 289 -5.26 -8.88 33.28
N ARG A 290 -5.28 -9.41 34.49
CA ARG A 290 -5.78 -10.75 34.75
C ARG A 290 -7.26 -10.69 35.13
N PRO A 291 -8.16 -11.30 34.35
CA PRO A 291 -9.55 -11.45 34.75
C PRO A 291 -9.67 -12.34 36.00
N ALA A 292 -10.65 -12.05 36.85
CA ALA A 292 -10.98 -12.92 37.96
C ALA A 292 -11.45 -14.31 37.46
N PRO A 293 -11.24 -15.40 38.23
CA PRO A 293 -11.50 -16.77 37.75
C PRO A 293 -12.93 -17.04 37.26
N GLN A 294 -13.92 -16.28 37.75
CA GLN A 294 -15.32 -16.39 37.35
C GLN A 294 -15.65 -15.66 36.02
N ILE A 295 -14.66 -15.01 35.41
CA ILE A 295 -14.83 -14.22 34.19
C ILE A 295 -14.13 -14.94 33.05
N ASP A 296 -14.91 -15.29 32.03
CA ASP A 296 -14.39 -15.75 30.77
C ASP A 296 -13.67 -14.60 30.05
N GLY A 297 -12.39 -14.81 29.73
CA GLY A 297 -11.56 -13.79 29.11
C GLY A 297 -12.01 -13.42 27.70
N GLU A 298 -12.54 -14.37 26.93
CA GLU A 298 -13.00 -14.12 25.55
C GLU A 298 -14.26 -13.26 25.59
N TRP A 299 -15.17 -13.59 26.50
CA TRP A 299 -16.37 -12.82 26.80
C TRP A 299 -16.04 -11.39 27.22
N LEU A 300 -15.09 -11.22 28.14
CA LEU A 300 -14.66 -9.89 28.57
C LEU A 300 -14.05 -9.10 27.41
N ALA A 301 -13.14 -9.72 26.64
CA ALA A 301 -12.52 -9.07 25.49
C ALA A 301 -13.56 -8.67 24.43
N ALA A 302 -14.57 -9.51 24.17
CA ALA A 302 -15.66 -9.20 23.25
C ALA A 302 -16.53 -8.04 23.76
N ALA A 303 -16.90 -8.03 25.06
CA ALA A 303 -17.65 -6.94 25.67
C ALA A 303 -16.88 -5.61 25.59
N MET A 304 -15.56 -5.65 25.77
CA MET A 304 -14.69 -4.48 25.70
C MET A 304 -14.55 -3.88 24.30
N LYS A 305 -14.87 -4.64 23.26
CA LYS A 305 -14.86 -4.20 21.86
C LYS A 305 -16.22 -3.67 21.37
N THR A 306 -17.27 -3.75 22.19
CA THR A 306 -18.57 -3.18 21.82
C THR A 306 -18.52 -1.66 21.76
N ASP A 307 -19.34 -1.05 20.90
CA ASP A 307 -19.36 0.41 20.70
C ASP A 307 -19.61 1.17 21.99
N ARG A 308 -20.47 0.62 22.86
CA ARG A 308 -20.78 1.23 24.15
C ARG A 308 -19.58 1.20 25.10
N PHE A 309 -18.80 0.12 25.10
CA PHE A 309 -17.60 0.05 25.92
C PHE A 309 -16.49 0.95 25.36
N VAL A 310 -16.30 0.94 24.03
CA VAL A 310 -15.38 1.84 23.34
C VAL A 310 -15.74 3.31 23.59
N SER A 311 -17.03 3.66 23.63
CA SER A 311 -17.50 5.00 23.98
C SER A 311 -17.15 5.38 25.43
N GLU A 312 -17.39 4.48 26.39
CA GLU A 312 -17.00 4.69 27.79
C GLU A 312 -15.46 4.80 27.95
N MET A 313 -14.68 4.01 27.21
CA MET A 313 -13.22 4.15 27.17
C MET A 313 -12.81 5.50 26.60
N SER A 314 -13.39 5.87 25.47
CA SER A 314 -13.06 7.10 24.73
C SER A 314 -13.33 8.35 25.55
N SER A 315 -14.42 8.40 26.32
CA SER A 315 -14.73 9.53 27.20
C SER A 315 -13.73 9.72 28.36
N ARG A 316 -12.90 8.70 28.62
CA ARG A 316 -11.92 8.67 29.72
C ARG A 316 -10.48 8.82 29.26
N ILE A 317 -10.24 8.85 27.96
CA ILE A 317 -8.89 9.06 27.42
C ILE A 317 -8.41 10.45 27.78
N LYS A 318 -7.15 10.52 28.22
CA LYS A 318 -6.44 11.77 28.45
C LYS A 318 -5.22 11.80 27.52
N GLY A 319 -4.86 12.97 27.03
CA GLY A 319 -3.71 13.16 26.14
C GLY A 319 -3.14 14.57 26.23
N ILE A 320 -1.91 14.75 25.76
CA ILE A 320 -1.27 16.07 25.65
C ILE A 320 -1.59 16.65 24.26
N GLY A 321 -2.24 17.83 24.24
CA GLY A 321 -2.64 18.56 23.02
C GLY A 321 -4.13 18.44 22.69
N SER A 322 -4.79 19.59 22.50
CA SER A 322 -6.19 19.88 22.13
C SER A 322 -7.35 19.05 22.76
N ALA A 323 -8.49 19.70 22.97
CA ALA A 323 -9.70 19.12 23.55
C ALA A 323 -10.42 18.10 22.64
N ASP A 324 -10.01 18.01 21.37
CA ASP A 324 -10.60 17.09 20.39
C ASP A 324 -9.80 15.78 20.29
N LEU A 325 -10.48 14.66 20.52
CA LEU A 325 -9.94 13.28 20.58
C LEU A 325 -9.14 12.87 19.32
N GLY A 326 -9.40 13.49 18.17
CA GLY A 326 -8.66 13.27 16.91
C GLY A 326 -7.36 14.08 16.77
N SER A 327 -7.06 14.99 17.70
CA SER A 327 -5.88 15.88 17.65
C SER A 327 -4.96 15.77 18.87
N ALA A 328 -5.25 14.88 19.82
CA ALA A 328 -4.32 14.58 20.90
C ALA A 328 -3.06 13.89 20.35
N ARG A 329 -1.88 14.44 20.63
CA ARG A 329 -0.61 13.86 20.12
C ARG A 329 -0.30 12.51 20.75
N THR A 330 -0.82 12.23 21.94
CA THR A 330 -0.57 11.00 22.72
C THR A 330 -1.83 10.59 23.49
N PRO A 331 -2.90 10.13 22.82
CA PRO A 331 -4.07 9.62 23.51
C PRO A 331 -3.66 8.40 24.35
N ARG A 332 -4.03 8.37 25.63
CA ARG A 332 -3.75 7.25 26.51
C ARG A 332 -4.89 7.02 27.49
N ILE A 333 -5.33 5.77 27.62
CA ILE A 333 -6.23 5.38 28.70
C ILE A 333 -5.42 5.05 29.97
N ASN A 334 -5.81 5.66 31.09
CA ASN A 334 -5.30 5.26 32.40
C ASN A 334 -6.05 3.99 32.84
N ILE A 335 -5.33 2.98 33.32
CA ILE A 335 -5.94 1.71 33.75
C ILE A 335 -6.89 1.90 34.93
N ARG A 336 -6.62 2.88 35.80
CA ARG A 336 -7.57 3.25 36.84
C ARG A 336 -8.89 3.75 36.25
N ASP A 337 -8.83 4.58 35.20
CA ASP A 337 -10.03 5.12 34.54
C ASP A 337 -10.77 4.00 33.76
N LEU A 338 -10.04 3.08 33.11
CA LEU A 338 -10.61 1.88 32.47
C LEU A 338 -11.35 1.00 33.50
N CYS A 339 -10.73 0.76 34.66
CA CYS A 339 -11.29 -0.05 35.74
C CYS A 339 -12.50 0.59 36.43
N ASP A 340 -12.83 1.85 36.09
CA ASP A 340 -14.01 2.56 36.58
C ASP A 340 -15.24 2.34 35.71
N ILE A 341 -15.07 1.78 34.51
CA ILE A 341 -16.18 1.35 33.65
C ILE A 341 -16.93 0.22 34.37
N ARG A 342 -18.26 0.29 34.30
CA ARG A 342 -19.15 -0.72 34.88
C ARG A 342 -19.52 -1.76 33.83
N LEU A 343 -19.52 -3.02 34.25
CA LEU A 343 -19.94 -4.13 33.41
C LEU A 343 -20.81 -5.09 34.24
N ASP A 344 -21.96 -5.47 33.70
CA ASP A 344 -22.79 -6.53 34.25
C ASP A 344 -22.22 -7.89 33.81
N ILE A 345 -21.57 -8.58 34.75
CA ILE A 345 -20.90 -9.85 34.51
C ILE A 345 -21.84 -10.98 34.92
N PRO A 346 -22.40 -11.73 33.97
CA PRO A 346 -23.32 -12.81 34.29
C PRO A 346 -22.55 -14.06 34.75
N GLU A 347 -23.27 -15.10 35.19
CA GLU A 347 -22.65 -16.38 35.55
C GLU A 347 -21.95 -17.05 34.36
N ALA A 348 -20.96 -17.89 34.63
CA ALA A 348 -20.08 -18.50 33.62
C ALA A 348 -20.84 -19.23 32.50
N GLU A 349 -21.97 -19.88 32.82
CA GLU A 349 -22.82 -20.55 31.82
C GLU A 349 -23.42 -19.56 30.81
N VAL A 350 -23.85 -18.38 31.28
CA VAL A 350 -24.40 -17.33 30.41
C VAL A 350 -23.29 -16.73 29.54
N GLN A 351 -22.10 -16.50 30.10
CA GLN A 351 -20.94 -15.99 29.34
C GLN A 351 -20.59 -16.96 28.19
N ALA A 352 -20.51 -18.27 28.48
CA ALA A 352 -20.23 -19.30 27.49
C ALA A 352 -21.31 -19.37 26.40
N ASN A 353 -22.58 -19.23 26.78
CA ASN A 353 -23.70 -19.22 25.82
C ASN A 353 -23.67 -17.98 24.90
N GLU A 354 -23.35 -16.80 25.44
CA GLU A 354 -23.19 -15.57 24.67
C GLU A 354 -22.02 -15.69 23.68
N ILE A 355 -20.83 -16.11 24.13
CA ILE A 355 -19.70 -16.34 23.22
C ILE A 355 -20.01 -17.41 22.17
N GLY A 356 -20.72 -18.48 22.54
CA GLY A 356 -21.14 -19.50 21.58
C GLY A 356 -22.13 -18.99 20.53
N ARG A 357 -22.98 -18.01 20.85
CA ARG A 357 -23.84 -17.34 19.86
C ARG A 357 -23.03 -16.40 18.98
N LEU A 358 -22.21 -15.54 19.59
CA LEU A 358 -21.33 -14.62 18.87
C LEU A 358 -20.45 -15.38 17.86
N ARG A 359 -19.78 -16.46 18.28
CA ARG A 359 -18.93 -17.27 17.40
C ARG A 359 -19.70 -17.84 16.22
N ARG A 360 -20.89 -18.39 16.43
CA ARG A 360 -21.73 -18.90 15.33
C ARG A 360 -22.21 -17.79 14.39
N ALA A 361 -22.42 -16.59 14.91
CA ALA A 361 -22.85 -15.44 14.12
C ALA A 361 -21.69 -14.79 13.34
N THR A 362 -20.43 -14.98 13.78
CA THR A 362 -19.25 -14.36 13.15
C THR A 362 -18.31 -15.35 12.45
N GLU A 363 -18.50 -16.66 12.57
CA GLU A 363 -17.59 -17.68 11.99
C GLU A 363 -17.37 -17.50 10.49
N ASP A 364 -18.44 -17.28 9.72
CA ASP A 364 -18.34 -17.03 8.28
C ASP A 364 -17.59 -15.72 7.98
N ILE A 365 -17.81 -14.68 8.81
CA ILE A 365 -17.16 -13.38 8.67
C ILE A 365 -15.67 -13.51 8.97
N ASP A 366 -15.31 -14.19 10.06
CA ASP A 366 -13.92 -14.43 10.47
C ASP A 366 -13.17 -15.25 9.41
N THR A 367 -13.84 -16.24 8.81
CA THR A 367 -13.29 -17.04 7.70
C THR A 367 -13.03 -16.19 6.47
N LEU A 368 -14.01 -15.37 6.05
CA LEU A 368 -13.87 -14.47 4.90
C LEU A 368 -12.75 -13.44 5.10
N ILE A 369 -12.60 -12.88 6.30
CA ILE A 369 -11.50 -11.97 6.62
C ILE A 369 -10.16 -12.68 6.44
N ALA A 370 -9.99 -13.89 6.99
CA ALA A 370 -8.74 -14.63 6.89
C ALA A 370 -8.38 -15.01 5.44
N GLU A 371 -9.36 -15.44 4.63
CA GLU A 371 -9.15 -15.72 3.21
C GLU A 371 -8.76 -14.46 2.42
N THR A 372 -9.39 -13.33 2.74
CA THR A 372 -9.13 -12.03 2.11
C THR A 372 -7.73 -11.50 2.46
N GLU A 373 -7.32 -11.61 3.72
CA GLU A 373 -5.97 -11.25 4.18
C GLU A 373 -4.92 -12.07 3.42
N ARG A 374 -5.14 -13.39 3.28
CA ARG A 374 -4.25 -14.28 2.50
C ARG A 374 -4.21 -13.93 1.02
N PHE A 375 -5.34 -13.53 0.43
CA PHE A 375 -5.38 -13.07 -0.96
C PHE A 375 -4.53 -11.81 -1.16
N ILE A 376 -4.61 -10.84 -0.24
CA ILE A 376 -3.81 -9.60 -0.29
C ILE A 376 -2.31 -9.92 -0.21
N GLU A 377 -1.91 -10.85 0.65
CA GLU A 377 -0.51 -11.30 0.75
C GLU A 377 -0.02 -11.88 -0.58
N LEU A 378 -0.76 -12.84 -1.16
CA LEU A 378 -0.44 -13.45 -2.45
C LEU A 378 -0.42 -12.43 -3.59
N ALA A 379 -1.33 -11.46 -3.58
CA ALA A 379 -1.38 -10.38 -4.57
C ALA A 379 -0.11 -9.50 -4.50
N ARG A 380 0.34 -9.16 -3.28
CA ARG A 380 1.59 -8.39 -3.07
C ARG A 380 2.83 -9.18 -3.50
N GLU A 381 2.89 -10.47 -3.19
CA GLU A 381 3.96 -11.36 -3.65
C GLU A 381 3.99 -11.43 -5.18
N ARG A 382 2.83 -11.67 -5.81
CA ARG A 382 2.69 -11.70 -7.26
C ARG A 382 3.14 -10.38 -7.90
N ARG A 383 2.76 -9.24 -7.33
CA ARG A 383 3.17 -7.92 -7.81
C ARG A 383 4.70 -7.77 -7.80
N SER A 384 5.36 -8.15 -6.71
CA SER A 384 6.82 -8.09 -6.57
C SER A 384 7.53 -9.03 -7.56
N ALA A 385 7.02 -10.27 -7.69
CA ALA A 385 7.53 -11.25 -8.63
C ALA A 385 7.37 -10.80 -10.08
N LEU A 386 6.24 -10.18 -10.43
CA LEU A 386 5.97 -9.68 -11.78
C LEU A 386 6.93 -8.57 -12.17
N ILE A 387 7.16 -7.59 -11.28
CA ILE A 387 8.14 -6.52 -11.50
C ILE A 387 9.51 -7.14 -11.74
N THR A 388 9.96 -8.00 -10.83
CA THR A 388 11.26 -8.68 -10.92
C THR A 388 11.40 -9.44 -12.23
N ALA A 389 10.42 -10.25 -12.60
CA ALA A 389 10.43 -11.04 -13.82
C ALA A 389 10.52 -10.16 -15.08
N ALA A 390 9.80 -9.03 -15.10
CA ALA A 390 9.81 -8.11 -16.24
C ALA A 390 11.15 -7.37 -16.37
N VAL A 391 11.69 -6.84 -15.27
CA VAL A 391 12.94 -6.06 -15.31
C VAL A 391 14.20 -6.90 -15.43
N THR A 392 14.11 -8.22 -15.19
CA THR A 392 15.21 -9.19 -15.40
C THR A 392 15.02 -9.98 -16.71
N GLY A 393 13.98 -9.70 -17.49
CA GLY A 393 13.75 -10.35 -18.78
C GLY A 393 13.38 -11.83 -18.66
N GLN A 394 12.85 -12.28 -17.52
CA GLN A 394 12.28 -13.63 -17.37
C GLN A 394 10.99 -13.78 -18.19
N ILE A 395 10.28 -12.68 -18.41
CA ILE A 395 9.09 -12.59 -19.28
C ILE A 395 9.33 -11.64 -20.45
N ASP A 396 8.93 -12.05 -21.64
CA ASP A 396 8.94 -11.23 -22.85
C ASP A 396 7.60 -10.52 -23.01
N VAL A 397 7.62 -9.20 -22.79
CA VAL A 397 6.47 -8.30 -22.92
C VAL A 397 6.51 -7.50 -24.24
N SER A 398 7.55 -7.71 -25.05
CA SER A 398 7.79 -6.99 -26.31
C SER A 398 7.13 -7.65 -27.53
N GLY A 399 6.56 -8.85 -27.37
CA GLY A 399 5.95 -9.66 -28.43
C GLY A 399 4.84 -8.95 -29.22
N THR A 400 4.12 -8.00 -28.60
CA THR A 400 3.06 -7.23 -29.24
C THR A 400 3.61 -6.10 -30.13
N CYS A 401 4.72 -5.46 -29.75
CA CYS A 401 5.35 -4.36 -30.52
C CYS A 401 6.17 -4.84 -31.74
N ARG A 402 6.66 -6.09 -31.73
CA ARG A 402 7.48 -6.62 -32.84
C ARG A 402 6.72 -6.72 -34.17
N LEU A 403 5.41 -6.98 -34.13
CA LEU A 403 4.54 -7.00 -35.32
C LEU A 403 4.35 -5.59 -35.90
N MET A 404 4.17 -4.58 -35.04
CA MET A 404 3.97 -3.19 -35.45
C MET A 404 5.23 -2.56 -36.05
N LEU A 405 6.41 -2.85 -35.47
CA LEU A 405 7.71 -2.41 -36.02
C LEU A 405 8.10 -3.16 -37.30
N ALA A 406 7.71 -4.43 -37.46
CA ALA A 406 7.90 -5.18 -38.71
C ALA A 406 7.02 -4.62 -39.85
N LEU A 407 5.79 -4.19 -39.53
CA LEU A 407 4.89 -3.50 -40.45
C LEU A 407 5.41 -2.10 -40.83
N LEU A 408 5.95 -1.34 -39.86
CA LEU A 408 6.52 -0.01 -40.15
C LEU A 408 7.82 -0.08 -40.97
N ARG A 409 8.65 -1.12 -40.79
CA ARG A 409 9.87 -1.33 -41.60
C ARG A 409 9.57 -1.77 -43.04
N THR A 410 8.49 -2.51 -43.26
CA THR A 410 7.99 -2.86 -44.60
C THR A 410 7.36 -1.65 -45.31
N TRP A 411 6.75 -0.72 -44.57
CA TRP A 411 6.31 0.57 -45.10
C TRP A 411 7.46 1.54 -45.42
N ALA A 412 8.49 1.62 -44.58
CA ALA A 412 9.64 2.52 -44.78
C ALA A 412 10.52 2.13 -45.98
N THR A 413 10.53 0.85 -46.38
CA THR A 413 11.25 0.38 -47.57
C THR A 413 10.49 0.65 -48.88
N ALA A 414 9.17 0.86 -48.82
CA ALA A 414 8.34 1.18 -49.99
C ALA A 414 8.48 2.64 -50.46
N LEU A 415 9.04 3.54 -49.64
CA LEU A 415 9.25 4.95 -49.97
C LEU A 415 10.74 5.24 -50.23
N SER A 416 11.26 4.72 -51.34
CA SER A 416 12.59 5.08 -51.85
C SER A 416 12.50 5.69 -53.25
N THR A 417 12.18 6.98 -53.34
CA THR A 417 12.63 7.89 -54.42
C THR A 417 12.55 9.35 -53.96
N PRO A 418 13.48 10.25 -54.33
CA PRO A 418 13.81 11.41 -53.53
C PRO A 418 13.20 12.73 -54.03
N ALA A 419 12.97 13.61 -53.05
CA ALA A 419 13.06 15.09 -53.12
C ALA A 419 12.16 15.87 -54.11
N ARG A 420 11.13 16.53 -53.57
CA ARG A 420 10.99 18.01 -53.50
C ARG A 420 9.55 18.38 -53.12
N ALA A 421 9.46 19.46 -52.34
CA ALA A 421 8.23 20.10 -51.86
C ALA A 421 7.53 19.36 -50.72
N VAL A 422 7.75 19.83 -49.49
CA VAL A 422 6.80 20.66 -48.73
C VAL A 422 7.52 21.01 -47.41
N ARG A 423 8.23 22.14 -47.43
CA ARG A 423 8.46 22.93 -46.22
C ARG A 423 7.25 23.85 -46.12
N GLN A 424 6.25 23.49 -45.32
CA GLN A 424 5.30 24.40 -44.66
C GLN A 424 4.19 23.59 -43.99
N ASN A 425 4.29 23.48 -42.66
CA ASN A 425 3.23 23.47 -41.65
C ASN A 425 3.63 22.57 -40.49
N MET A 426 4.45 23.13 -39.60
CA MET A 426 4.52 22.67 -38.22
C MET A 426 3.31 23.30 -37.52
N GLN A 427 2.16 22.64 -37.61
CA GLN A 427 1.03 22.88 -36.73
C GLN A 427 1.09 21.84 -35.62
N VAL A 428 0.97 22.33 -34.40
CA VAL A 428 0.85 21.55 -33.17
C VAL A 428 -0.37 20.63 -33.31
N GLU A 429 -0.16 19.31 -33.39
CA GLU A 429 -1.26 18.35 -33.30
C GLU A 429 -1.77 18.34 -31.86
N VAL A 430 -3.05 18.67 -31.73
CA VAL A 430 -3.81 18.54 -30.48
C VAL A 430 -4.03 17.05 -30.27
N ILE A 431 -3.48 16.49 -29.19
CA ILE A 431 -3.69 15.09 -28.80
C ILE A 431 -5.19 14.93 -28.52
N ALA A 432 -5.87 14.11 -29.31
CA ALA A 432 -7.31 13.90 -29.23
C ALA A 432 -7.61 12.50 -28.68
N VAL A 433 -8.68 12.38 -27.88
CA VAL A 433 -9.23 11.10 -27.44
C VAL A 433 -9.48 10.21 -28.65
N HIS A 434 -9.10 8.94 -28.57
CA HIS A 434 -9.24 8.00 -29.67
C HIS A 434 -10.71 7.87 -30.14
N GLU A 435 -10.93 7.77 -31.46
CA GLU A 435 -12.26 7.83 -32.13
C GLU A 435 -13.27 6.80 -31.59
N VAL A 436 -12.77 5.68 -31.07
CA VAL A 436 -13.55 4.60 -30.43
C VAL A 436 -14.34 5.11 -29.22
N VAL A 437 -13.76 6.00 -28.41
CA VAL A 437 -14.45 6.60 -27.26
C VAL A 437 -15.22 7.84 -27.69
N GLU A 438 -14.65 8.64 -28.60
CA GLU A 438 -15.26 9.89 -29.08
C GLU A 438 -16.61 9.66 -29.78
N SER A 439 -16.70 8.62 -30.62
CA SER A 439 -17.93 8.25 -31.34
C SER A 439 -19.07 7.79 -30.42
N LYS A 440 -18.76 7.42 -29.17
CA LYS A 440 -19.71 6.95 -28.15
C LYS A 440 -19.93 7.95 -27.02
N ARG A 441 -19.31 9.13 -27.08
CA ARG A 441 -19.34 10.16 -26.02
C ARG A 441 -20.75 10.43 -25.49
N HIS A 442 -21.75 10.62 -26.36
CA HIS A 442 -23.12 10.91 -25.94
C HIS A 442 -23.76 9.76 -25.13
N GLN A 443 -23.46 8.50 -25.46
CA GLN A 443 -23.99 7.33 -24.74
C GLN A 443 -23.30 7.18 -23.37
N ILE A 444 -22.00 7.46 -23.31
CA ILE A 444 -21.22 7.46 -22.07
C ILE A 444 -21.73 8.56 -21.12
N GLN A 445 -21.96 9.78 -21.62
CA GLN A 445 -22.46 10.88 -20.81
C GLN A 445 -23.85 10.61 -20.23
N GLU A 446 -24.71 9.90 -20.96
CA GLU A 446 -26.03 9.51 -20.46
C GLU A 446 -25.94 8.46 -19.35
N LEU A 447 -25.06 7.47 -19.50
CA LEU A 447 -24.77 6.49 -18.45
C LEU A 447 -24.23 7.17 -17.18
N CYS A 448 -23.31 8.13 -17.33
CA CYS A 448 -22.77 8.89 -16.21
C CYS A 448 -23.85 9.65 -15.42
N ARG A 449 -24.84 10.25 -16.11
CA ARG A 449 -25.97 10.93 -15.46
C ARG A 449 -26.85 9.97 -14.67
N GLN A 450 -27.10 8.78 -15.22
CA GLN A 450 -27.95 7.77 -14.58
C GLN A 450 -27.32 7.20 -13.31
N LEU A 451 -25.99 7.11 -13.27
CA LEU A 451 -25.22 6.52 -12.17
C LEU A 451 -24.62 7.55 -11.21
N SER A 452 -25.11 8.79 -11.21
CA SER A 452 -24.62 9.87 -10.32
C SER A 452 -23.10 10.04 -10.33
N VAL A 453 -22.48 9.87 -11.50
CA VAL A 453 -21.07 10.18 -11.71
C VAL A 453 -20.92 11.70 -11.72
N ARG A 454 -19.95 12.22 -10.96
CA ARG A 454 -19.59 13.62 -10.95
C ARG A 454 -18.63 13.96 -12.09
N ARG A 455 -17.67 13.08 -12.34
CA ARG A 455 -16.63 13.26 -13.36
C ARG A 455 -16.14 11.93 -13.92
N LEU A 456 -15.92 11.89 -15.22
CA LEU A 456 -15.27 10.77 -15.92
C LEU A 456 -14.25 11.31 -16.92
N ASP A 457 -13.00 10.91 -16.74
CA ASP A 457 -11.90 11.21 -17.66
C ASP A 457 -11.32 9.90 -18.22
N VAL A 458 -10.84 9.91 -19.46
CA VAL A 458 -10.13 8.77 -20.07
C VAL A 458 -8.64 9.01 -19.98
N PHE A 459 -7.86 7.97 -19.75
CA PHE A 459 -6.40 8.07 -19.70
C PHE A 459 -5.74 6.83 -20.34
N GLY A 460 -4.42 6.76 -20.28
CA GLY A 460 -3.68 5.58 -20.76
C GLY A 460 -3.59 5.53 -22.28
N SER A 461 -3.69 4.33 -22.84
CA SER A 461 -3.50 4.12 -24.29
C SER A 461 -4.53 4.87 -25.14
N ALA A 462 -5.74 5.09 -24.61
CA ALA A 462 -6.85 5.73 -25.32
C ALA A 462 -6.67 7.25 -25.56
N VAL A 463 -5.63 7.85 -24.97
CA VAL A 463 -5.23 9.26 -25.16
C VAL A 463 -3.80 9.38 -25.70
N SER A 464 -3.24 8.30 -26.25
CA SER A 464 -1.90 8.29 -26.85
C SER A 464 -1.88 7.53 -28.19
N ASP A 465 -0.81 7.75 -28.97
CA ASP A 465 -0.59 7.10 -30.28
C ASP A 465 -0.34 5.57 -30.19
N SER A 466 -0.42 5.00 -28.99
CA SER A 466 -0.19 3.59 -28.69
C SER A 466 -1.48 2.77 -28.55
N PHE A 467 -2.64 3.36 -28.87
CA PHE A 467 -3.91 2.64 -28.86
C PHE A 467 -3.99 1.64 -30.03
N ASP A 468 -4.13 0.36 -29.71
CA ASP A 468 -4.37 -0.70 -30.68
C ASP A 468 -5.87 -1.05 -30.70
N ILE A 469 -6.48 -0.95 -31.88
CA ILE A 469 -7.93 -1.08 -32.01
C ILE A 469 -8.46 -2.48 -31.65
N ASP A 470 -7.62 -3.51 -31.82
CA ASP A 470 -7.98 -4.92 -31.65
C ASP A 470 -7.64 -5.45 -30.25
N THR A 471 -6.67 -4.85 -29.56
CA THR A 471 -6.11 -5.39 -28.32
C THR A 471 -6.12 -4.44 -27.11
N SER A 472 -6.24 -3.13 -27.31
CA SER A 472 -6.25 -2.16 -26.21
C SER A 472 -7.60 -2.10 -25.49
N ASP A 473 -7.52 -2.16 -24.17
CA ASP A 473 -8.55 -1.76 -23.20
C ASP A 473 -8.67 -0.23 -23.12
N VAL A 474 -9.75 0.24 -22.49
CA VAL A 474 -9.97 1.67 -22.24
C VAL A 474 -9.90 1.92 -20.74
N ASP A 475 -8.93 2.74 -20.32
CA ASP A 475 -8.78 3.15 -18.94
C ASP A 475 -9.59 4.43 -18.66
N VAL A 476 -10.43 4.39 -17.62
CA VAL A 476 -11.24 5.55 -17.21
C VAL A 476 -11.04 5.88 -15.74
N LEU A 477 -10.91 7.16 -15.43
CA LEU A 477 -10.86 7.70 -14.08
C LEU A 477 -12.24 8.27 -13.73
N VAL A 478 -12.85 7.78 -12.65
CA VAL A 478 -14.19 8.21 -12.21
C VAL A 478 -14.20 8.86 -10.82
N GLU A 479 -15.06 9.86 -10.66
CA GLU A 479 -15.44 10.48 -9.39
C GLU A 479 -16.98 10.48 -9.29
N PHE A 480 -17.55 10.00 -8.19
CA PHE A 480 -19.01 9.95 -7.93
C PHE A 480 -19.46 11.13 -7.04
N GLU A 481 -20.73 11.56 -7.13
CA GLU A 481 -21.26 12.72 -6.37
C GLU A 481 -21.40 12.46 -4.85
N ALA A 482 -21.85 11.26 -4.48
CA ALA A 482 -21.76 10.72 -3.12
C ALA A 482 -20.87 9.48 -3.21
N GLY A 483 -20.05 9.22 -2.18
CA GLY A 483 -19.05 8.14 -2.21
C GLY A 483 -19.60 6.85 -2.83
N PRO A 484 -18.84 6.18 -3.71
CA PRO A 484 -19.36 5.09 -4.52
C PRO A 484 -19.90 3.98 -3.63
N ASP A 485 -21.15 3.58 -3.82
CA ASP A 485 -21.52 2.22 -3.48
C ASP A 485 -21.01 1.28 -4.59
N PHE A 486 -20.78 0.02 -4.22
CA PHE A 486 -20.19 -0.99 -5.08
C PHE A 486 -21.05 -1.27 -6.32
N ASP A 487 -22.37 -1.14 -6.19
CA ASP A 487 -23.33 -1.39 -7.27
C ASP A 487 -23.19 -0.33 -8.38
N HIS A 488 -22.97 0.94 -8.02
CA HIS A 488 -22.74 2.01 -9.01
C HIS A 488 -21.41 1.82 -9.77
N TYR A 489 -20.36 1.33 -9.09
CA TYR A 489 -19.08 1.06 -9.75
C TYR A 489 -19.18 -0.07 -10.77
N PHE A 490 -19.79 -1.21 -10.41
CA PHE A 490 -19.96 -2.34 -11.32
C PHE A 490 -20.94 -2.02 -12.45
N ALA A 491 -22.06 -1.35 -12.15
CA ALA A 491 -23.00 -0.90 -13.17
C ALA A 491 -22.34 0.04 -14.18
N LEU A 492 -21.44 0.92 -13.72
CA LEU A 492 -20.68 1.80 -14.61
C LEU A 492 -19.72 1.00 -15.47
N LYS A 493 -18.94 0.08 -14.89
CA LYS A 493 -17.98 -0.75 -15.62
C LYS A 493 -18.68 -1.58 -16.71
N GLU A 494 -19.70 -2.34 -16.36
CA GLU A 494 -20.44 -3.17 -17.31
C GLU A 494 -21.15 -2.33 -18.39
N GLY A 495 -21.69 -1.17 -17.99
CA GLY A 495 -22.32 -0.23 -18.91
C GLY A 495 -21.33 0.33 -19.92
N LEU A 496 -20.12 0.71 -19.48
CA LEU A 496 -19.06 1.20 -20.35
C LEU A 496 -18.53 0.11 -21.29
N GLU A 497 -18.29 -1.11 -20.78
CA GLU A 497 -17.87 -2.25 -21.59
C GLU A 497 -18.89 -2.57 -22.70
N LYS A 498 -20.19 -2.47 -22.37
CA LYS A 498 -21.27 -2.68 -23.34
C LYS A 498 -21.37 -1.57 -24.39
N ILE A 499 -21.13 -0.32 -24.01
CA ILE A 499 -21.19 0.84 -24.92
C ILE A 499 -19.98 0.89 -25.85
N ILE A 500 -18.78 0.64 -25.31
CA ILE A 500 -17.51 0.74 -26.04
C ILE A 500 -17.22 -0.57 -26.79
N GLY A 501 -17.79 -1.69 -26.34
CA GLY A 501 -17.67 -3.00 -27.00
C GLY A 501 -16.32 -3.69 -26.77
N ARG A 502 -15.62 -3.33 -25.69
CA ARG A 502 -14.31 -3.85 -25.30
C ARG A 502 -14.12 -3.73 -23.78
N PRO A 503 -13.12 -4.41 -23.19
CA PRO A 503 -12.82 -4.27 -21.76
C PRO A 503 -12.54 -2.81 -21.37
N VAL A 504 -13.07 -2.41 -20.22
CA VAL A 504 -12.91 -1.06 -19.65
C VAL A 504 -12.44 -1.20 -18.20
N ASP A 505 -11.29 -0.61 -17.91
CA ASP A 505 -10.74 -0.57 -16.57
C ASP A 505 -11.15 0.76 -15.90
N VAL A 506 -12.07 0.64 -14.94
CA VAL A 506 -12.59 1.78 -14.17
C VAL A 506 -11.74 1.97 -12.93
N VAL A 507 -11.12 3.13 -12.81
CA VAL A 507 -10.26 3.46 -11.66
C VAL A 507 -10.84 4.65 -10.91
N THR A 508 -10.77 4.60 -9.58
CA THR A 508 -11.14 5.74 -8.71
C THR A 508 -9.90 6.48 -8.25
N LEU A 509 -10.04 7.77 -7.92
CA LEU A 509 -8.94 8.58 -7.37
C LEU A 509 -8.32 8.00 -6.09
N SER A 510 -9.10 7.24 -5.32
CA SER A 510 -8.65 6.53 -4.13
C SER A 510 -7.96 5.19 -4.45
N GLY A 511 -8.36 4.50 -5.53
CA GLY A 511 -7.68 3.28 -6.02
C GLY A 511 -6.36 3.54 -6.76
N LEU A 512 -6.04 4.79 -7.07
CA LEU A 512 -4.72 5.20 -7.55
C LEU A 512 -3.74 5.33 -6.36
N ALA A 513 -3.39 4.21 -5.75
CA ALA A 513 -2.46 4.16 -4.62
C ALA A 513 -1.04 4.60 -5.03
N ASN A 514 -0.61 4.25 -6.25
CA ASN A 514 0.68 4.67 -6.79
C ASN A 514 0.67 6.17 -7.10
N PRO A 515 1.40 7.01 -6.34
CA PRO A 515 1.37 8.47 -6.51
C PRO A 515 1.92 8.91 -7.88
N TYR A 516 2.76 8.09 -8.53
CA TYR A 516 3.35 8.35 -9.85
C TYR A 516 2.37 8.12 -10.97
N PHE A 517 1.70 6.98 -10.94
CA PHE A 517 0.62 6.66 -11.85
C PHE A 517 -0.50 7.69 -11.70
N LYS A 518 -0.87 8.03 -10.46
CA LYS A 518 -1.82 9.09 -10.15
C LYS A 518 -1.42 10.44 -10.78
N GLN A 519 -0.18 10.88 -10.59
CA GLN A 519 0.28 12.15 -11.15
C GLN A 519 0.23 12.15 -12.69
N ARG A 520 0.64 11.07 -13.35
CA ARG A 520 0.57 10.93 -14.82
C ARG A 520 -0.86 10.94 -15.31
N VAL A 521 -1.74 10.12 -14.71
CA VAL A 521 -3.17 10.09 -15.05
C VAL A 521 -3.74 11.49 -14.94
N MET A 522 -3.45 12.21 -13.86
CA MET A 522 -3.94 13.58 -13.68
C MET A 522 -3.40 14.59 -14.71
N GLN A 523 -2.23 14.34 -15.31
CA GLN A 523 -1.61 15.19 -16.34
C GLN A 523 -2.04 14.83 -17.77
N THR A 524 -2.35 13.57 -18.03
CA THR A 524 -2.61 13.02 -19.37
C THR A 524 -4.07 12.70 -19.64
N ARG A 525 -4.91 12.68 -18.59
CA ARG A 525 -6.33 12.38 -18.73
C ARG A 525 -7.04 13.43 -19.58
N GLU A 526 -7.99 12.96 -20.38
CA GLU A 526 -8.89 13.80 -21.17
C GLU A 526 -10.32 13.66 -20.66
N PRO A 527 -11.02 14.77 -20.38
CA PRO A 527 -12.37 14.73 -19.83
C PRO A 527 -13.41 14.24 -20.85
N ILE A 528 -14.21 13.25 -20.46
CA ILE A 528 -15.36 12.78 -21.23
C ILE A 528 -16.66 13.39 -20.71
N TYR A 529 -16.78 13.48 -19.39
CA TYR A 529 -17.97 13.95 -18.69
C TYR A 529 -17.61 14.68 -17.40
N ALA A 530 -18.32 15.77 -17.13
CA ALA A 530 -18.33 16.48 -15.86
C ALA A 530 -19.76 17.02 -15.64
N ALA A 531 -20.33 16.73 -14.47
CA ALA A 531 -21.68 17.13 -14.07
C ALA A 531 -21.77 18.62 -13.70
#